data_AF-A0A8J5BW88-F1
#
_entry.id   AF-A0A8J5BW88-F1
#
_cell.length_a   1.000
_cell.length_b   1.000
_cell.length_c   1.000
_cell.angle_alpha   90.00
_cell.angle_beta   90.00
_cell.angle_gamma   90.00
#
_symmetry.space_group_name_H-M   'P 1'
#
loop_
_entity.id
_entity.type
_entity.pdbx_description
1 polymer ?
#
loop_
_entity_poly.entity_id
_entity_poly.type
_entity_poly.pdbx_seq_one_letter_code
_entity_poly.pdbx_strand_id
1 'polypeptide(L)'
;MEAEASFSTISPPVFDGDNYQIWAIKVHKEKKSKAKACLFAAVSATIFSRIMSLQTAKEIWDYLKSEYEGDERIRGMQVLNLIRNFEMQKMKKTETIKEYADKLLGIANRVRLLGSSLTDSRIVEKILVTLPERFEATITTFENTKDLTRITLAELLNALQAQEQRRAMRREGEIEGALPARHNDVGNFRK
;
A
#
# COMPACT_ATOMS: atom_id res chain seq x y z
N MET A 1 14.27 -13.20 34.18
CA MET A 1 13.41 -13.55 35.31
C MET A 1 11.99 -13.26 34.86
N GLU A 2 11.32 -14.29 34.35
CA GLU A 2 9.98 -14.19 33.78
C GLU A 2 9.00 -13.98 34.93
N ALA A 3 8.36 -12.81 34.96
CA ALA A 3 7.22 -12.59 35.84
C ALA A 3 6.01 -13.18 35.12
N GLU A 4 5.62 -14.39 35.49
CA GLU A 4 4.34 -14.97 35.12
C GLU A 4 3.24 -13.99 35.56
N ALA A 5 2.61 -13.35 34.58
CA ALA A 5 1.39 -12.59 34.81
C ALA A 5 0.30 -13.60 35.18
N SER A 6 0.09 -13.80 36.48
CA SER A 6 -1.00 -14.62 36.99
C SER A 6 -2.33 -13.95 36.60
N PHE A 7 -2.90 -14.43 35.49
CA PHE A 7 -4.25 -14.08 35.09
C PHE A 7 -5.18 -14.65 36.16
N SER A 8 -5.68 -13.80 37.06
CA SER A 8 -6.75 -14.18 37.95
C SER A 8 -7.96 -14.56 37.09
N THR A 9 -8.19 -15.87 36.94
CA THR A 9 -9.35 -16.45 36.25
C THR A 9 -10.57 -16.24 37.13
N ILE A 10 -11.01 -14.99 37.23
CA ILE A 10 -12.34 -14.68 37.75
C ILE A 10 -13.32 -15.17 36.69
N SER A 11 -14.00 -16.29 37.00
CA SER A 11 -15.09 -16.83 36.18
C SER A 11 -16.21 -15.78 36.06
N PRO A 12 -16.80 -15.60 34.86
CA PRO A 12 -17.88 -14.65 34.67
C PRO A 12 -19.05 -14.93 35.62
N PRO A 13 -19.72 -13.89 36.19
CA PRO A 13 -20.90 -14.06 37.01
C PRO A 13 -21.98 -14.80 36.23
N VAL A 14 -22.42 -15.94 36.75
CA VAL A 14 -23.57 -16.69 36.23
C VAL A 14 -24.85 -15.93 36.59
N PHE A 15 -25.78 -15.84 35.63
CA PHE A 15 -27.11 -15.25 35.89
C PHE A 15 -27.99 -16.32 36.56
N ASP A 16 -28.51 -16.01 37.74
CA ASP A 16 -29.30 -16.92 38.59
C ASP A 16 -30.82 -16.75 38.41
N GLY A 17 -31.25 -15.83 37.55
CA GLY A 17 -32.66 -15.58 37.22
C GLY A 17 -33.27 -14.39 37.95
N ASP A 18 -32.62 -13.87 38.99
CA ASP A 18 -33.09 -12.73 39.78
C ASP A 18 -32.16 -11.51 39.65
N ASN A 19 -32.72 -10.33 39.88
CA ASN A 19 -31.97 -9.09 40.03
C ASN A 19 -30.99 -8.76 38.86
N TYR A 20 -31.50 -8.89 37.63
CA TYR A 20 -30.78 -8.64 36.36
C TYR A 20 -29.94 -7.35 36.35
N GLN A 21 -30.44 -6.27 36.96
CA GLN A 21 -29.73 -4.99 37.07
C GLN A 21 -28.38 -5.13 37.78
N ILE A 22 -28.34 -5.86 38.91
CA ILE A 22 -27.10 -6.09 39.67
C ILE A 22 -26.17 -7.02 38.90
N TRP A 23 -26.71 -8.09 38.30
CA TRP A 23 -25.93 -9.00 37.46
C TRP A 23 -25.26 -8.25 36.29
N ALA A 24 -26.00 -7.41 35.57
CA ALA A 24 -25.50 -6.62 34.45
C ALA A 24 -24.39 -5.65 34.88
N ILE A 25 -24.55 -4.97 36.02
CA ILE A 25 -23.51 -4.09 36.60
C ILE A 25 -22.24 -4.89 36.91
N LYS A 26 -22.38 -6.08 37.51
CA LYS A 26 -21.25 -6.95 37.88
C LYS A 26 -20.48 -7.42 36.65
N VAL A 27 -21.18 -7.89 35.61
CA VAL A 27 -20.60 -8.28 34.32
C VAL A 27 -19.89 -7.10 33.65
N HIS A 28 -20.50 -5.91 33.65
CA HIS A 28 -19.87 -4.72 33.08
C HIS A 28 -18.59 -4.32 33.81
N LYS A 29 -18.60 -4.38 35.15
CA LYS A 29 -17.43 -4.07 35.99
C LYS A 29 -16.30 -5.06 35.74
N GLU A 30 -16.61 -6.35 35.64
CA GLU A 30 -15.64 -7.39 35.36
C GLU A 30 -15.02 -7.23 33.97
N LYS A 31 -15.82 -6.96 32.94
CA LYS A 31 -15.32 -6.67 31.58
C LYS A 31 -14.34 -5.49 31.57
N LYS A 32 -14.66 -4.40 32.30
CA LYS A 32 -13.77 -3.24 32.44
C LYS A 32 -12.46 -3.59 33.16
N SER A 33 -12.52 -4.40 34.21
CA SER A 33 -11.34 -4.86 34.95
C SER A 33 -10.45 -5.78 34.10
N LYS A 34 -11.05 -6.71 33.35
CA LYS A 34 -10.35 -7.59 32.41
C LYS A 34 -9.65 -6.81 31.31
N ALA A 35 -10.34 -5.84 30.70
CA ALA A 35 -9.74 -4.97 29.69
C ALA A 35 -8.50 -4.21 30.23
N LYS A 36 -8.59 -3.68 31.45
CA LYS A 36 -7.47 -2.99 32.12
C LYS A 36 -6.29 -3.93 32.37
N ALA A 37 -6.56 -5.14 32.88
CA ALA A 37 -5.53 -6.15 33.13
C ALA A 37 -4.83 -6.60 31.83
N CYS A 38 -5.58 -6.80 30.75
CA CYS A 38 -5.00 -7.11 29.44
C CYS A 38 -4.06 -6.00 28.95
N LEU A 39 -4.45 -4.73 29.09
CA LEU A 39 -3.61 -3.60 28.68
C LEU A 39 -2.32 -3.51 29.49
N PHE A 40 -2.38 -3.78 30.79
CA PHE A 40 -1.20 -3.84 31.66
C PHE A 40 -0.27 -4.99 31.32
N ALA A 41 -0.80 -6.17 30.99
CA ALA A 41 0.01 -7.32 30.60
C ALA A 41 0.65 -7.17 29.22
N ALA A 42 0.06 -6.36 28.34
CA ALA A 42 0.54 -6.18 26.97
C ALA A 42 1.72 -5.19 26.83
N VAL A 43 2.05 -4.43 27.88
CA VAL A 43 3.08 -3.38 27.81
C VAL A 43 4.35 -3.77 28.56
N SER A 44 5.49 -3.19 28.17
CA SER A 44 6.75 -3.36 28.90
C SER A 44 6.69 -2.66 30.28
N ALA A 45 7.56 -3.08 31.21
CA ALA A 45 7.66 -2.47 32.54
C ALA A 45 7.89 -0.94 32.51
N THR A 46 8.60 -0.44 31.50
CA THR A 46 8.85 0.99 31.27
C THR A 46 7.61 1.78 30.87
N ILE A 47 6.67 1.15 30.17
CA ILE A 47 5.40 1.76 29.76
C ILE A 47 4.38 1.59 30.89
N PHE A 48 4.39 0.43 31.54
CA PHE A 48 3.55 0.14 32.70
C PHE A 48 3.66 1.20 33.79
N SER A 49 4.88 1.62 34.14
CA SER A 49 5.11 2.66 35.15
C SER A 49 4.50 4.03 34.79
N ARG A 50 4.28 4.30 33.50
CA ARG A 50 3.65 5.53 33.01
C ARG A 50 2.12 5.47 33.05
N ILE A 51 1.55 4.28 32.82
CA ILE A 51 0.10 4.07 32.74
C ILE A 51 -0.54 3.56 34.05
N MET A 52 0.25 3.14 35.03
CA MET A 52 -0.24 2.53 36.27
C MET A 52 -1.14 3.45 37.12
N SER A 53 -0.98 4.78 36.99
CA SER A 53 -1.78 5.77 37.70
C SER A 53 -3.18 5.97 37.09
N LEU A 54 -3.40 5.51 35.86
CA LEU A 54 -4.65 5.68 35.12
C LEU A 54 -5.72 4.70 35.62
N GLN A 55 -6.96 5.19 35.74
CA GLN A 55 -8.02 4.49 36.45
C GLN A 55 -8.83 3.59 35.53
N THR A 56 -9.10 4.06 34.32
CA THR A 56 -9.95 3.33 33.37
C THR A 56 -9.14 2.70 32.23
N ALA A 57 -9.62 1.57 31.71
CA ALA A 57 -9.05 0.95 30.50
C ALA A 57 -9.06 1.93 29.30
N LYS A 58 -10.05 2.84 29.26
CA LYS A 58 -10.14 3.89 28.26
C LYS A 58 -9.02 4.91 28.38
N GLU A 59 -8.76 5.44 29.57
CA GLU A 59 -7.64 6.37 29.80
C GLU A 59 -6.30 5.75 29.43
N ILE A 60 -6.08 4.49 29.80
CA ILE A 60 -4.87 3.75 29.44
C ILE A 60 -4.74 3.63 27.92
N TRP A 61 -5.83 3.23 27.25
CA TRP A 61 -5.86 3.14 25.80
C TRP A 61 -5.59 4.49 25.12
N ASP A 62 -6.24 5.55 25.58
CA ASP A 62 -6.09 6.90 25.04
C ASP A 62 -4.66 7.44 25.25
N TYR A 63 -4.03 7.15 26.40
CA TYR A 63 -2.62 7.48 26.64
C TYR A 63 -1.68 6.72 25.70
N LEU A 64 -1.84 5.39 25.61
CA LEU A 64 -1.03 4.56 24.71
C LEU A 64 -1.20 5.00 23.26
N LYS A 65 -2.44 5.33 22.86
CA LYS A 65 -2.75 5.90 21.57
C LYS A 65 -2.01 7.23 21.38
N SER A 66 -2.07 8.16 22.33
CA SER A 66 -1.37 9.45 22.22
C SER A 66 0.17 9.33 22.15
N GLU A 67 0.76 8.38 22.87
CA GLU A 67 2.21 8.19 22.95
C GLU A 67 2.76 7.48 21.70
N TYR A 68 1.99 6.52 21.13
CA TYR A 68 2.48 5.59 20.11
C TYR A 68 1.81 5.68 18.75
N GLU A 69 0.66 6.34 18.62
CA GLU A 69 0.03 6.57 17.31
C GLU A 69 0.84 7.57 16.46
N GLY A 70 1.77 8.31 17.08
CA GLY A 70 2.46 9.43 16.46
C GLY A 70 1.51 10.63 16.30
N ASP A 71 2.05 11.79 15.95
CA ASP A 71 1.23 12.98 15.73
C ASP A 71 0.35 12.78 14.48
N GLU A 72 -0.97 12.72 14.65
CA GLU A 72 -1.95 12.65 13.55
C GLU A 72 -1.68 13.73 12.50
N ARG A 73 -1.18 14.91 12.90
CA ARG A 73 -0.80 15.98 11.97
C ARG A 73 0.41 15.61 11.14
N ILE A 74 1.43 14.97 11.73
CA ILE A 74 2.61 14.48 11.00
C ILE A 74 2.20 13.38 10.03
N ARG A 75 1.35 12.44 10.47
CA ARG A 75 0.81 11.37 9.60
C ARG A 75 0.01 11.95 8.44
N GLY A 76 -0.90 12.90 8.72
CA GLY A 76 -1.66 13.61 7.70
C GLY A 76 -0.76 14.35 6.72
N MET A 77 0.27 15.04 7.22
CA MET A 77 1.26 15.71 6.37
C MET A 77 2.05 14.72 5.48
N GLN A 78 2.42 13.55 6.01
CA GLN A 78 3.05 12.49 5.22
C GLN A 78 2.14 11.98 4.10
N VAL A 79 0.85 11.78 4.39
CA VAL A 79 -0.15 11.39 3.38
C VAL A 79 -0.26 12.47 2.30
N LEU A 80 -0.39 13.74 2.67
CA LEU A 80 -0.45 14.85 1.71
C LEU A 80 0.80 14.92 0.82
N ASN A 81 1.99 14.73 1.39
CA ASN A 81 3.23 14.68 0.63
C ASN A 81 3.29 13.49 -0.34
N LEU A 82 2.79 12.32 0.07
CA LEU A 82 2.70 11.15 -0.81
C LEU A 82 1.70 11.36 -1.94
N ILE A 83 0.53 11.96 -1.65
CA ILE A 83 -0.46 12.32 -2.68
C ILE A 83 0.15 13.32 -3.66
N ARG A 84 0.84 14.35 -3.18
CA ARG A 84 1.57 15.30 -4.05
C ARG A 84 2.61 14.58 -4.92
N ASN A 85 3.37 13.65 -4.33
CA ASN A 85 4.37 12.88 -5.06
C ASN A 85 3.73 11.98 -6.12
N PHE A 86 2.58 11.36 -5.81
CA PHE A 86 1.76 10.61 -6.77
C PHE A 86 1.33 11.52 -7.92
N GLU A 87 0.77 12.69 -7.63
CA GLU A 87 0.31 13.63 -8.66
C GLU A 87 1.44 14.18 -9.53
N MET A 88 2.65 14.30 -8.98
CA MET A 88 3.83 14.69 -9.75
C MET A 88 4.45 13.57 -10.59
N GLN A 89 4.06 12.30 -10.39
CA GLN A 89 4.59 11.22 -11.20
C GLN A 89 4.18 11.39 -12.67
N LYS A 90 5.16 11.23 -13.55
CA LYS A 90 4.98 11.08 -14.99
C LYS A 90 5.93 10.01 -15.48
N MET A 91 5.48 9.18 -16.41
CA MET A 91 6.32 8.12 -16.94
C MET A 91 7.45 8.72 -17.79
N LYS A 92 8.68 8.24 -17.58
CA LYS A 92 9.83 8.69 -18.38
C LYS A 92 9.86 8.00 -19.75
N LYS A 93 10.57 8.58 -20.71
CA LYS A 93 10.74 8.00 -22.07
C LYS A 93 11.46 6.64 -22.06
N THR A 94 12.39 6.44 -21.13
CA THR A 94 13.22 5.23 -21.00
C THR A 94 12.69 4.21 -20.00
N GLU A 95 11.69 4.60 -19.21
CA GLU A 95 11.10 3.75 -18.19
C GLU A 95 10.14 2.74 -18.84
N THR A 96 10.08 1.53 -18.29
CA THR A 96 9.14 0.49 -18.73
C THR A 96 7.77 0.65 -18.06
N ILE A 97 6.73 0.05 -18.63
CA ILE A 97 5.38 0.07 -18.03
C ILE A 97 5.39 -0.53 -16.62
N LYS A 98 6.13 -1.61 -16.44
CA LYS A 98 6.25 -2.29 -15.14
C LYS A 98 6.90 -1.39 -14.09
N GLU A 99 8.04 -0.78 -14.41
CA GLU A 99 8.74 0.14 -13.49
C GLU A 99 7.85 1.32 -13.07
N TYR A 100 7.11 1.88 -14.01
CA TYR A 100 6.21 3.00 -13.73
C TYR A 100 5.04 2.57 -12.83
N ALA A 101 4.42 1.43 -13.13
CA ALA A 101 3.34 0.87 -12.33
C ALA A 101 3.80 0.55 -10.89
N ASP A 102 4.98 -0.06 -10.74
CA ASP A 102 5.56 -0.38 -9.44
C ASP A 102 5.80 0.88 -8.59
N LYS A 103 6.19 2.00 -9.21
CA LYS A 103 6.31 3.30 -8.49
C LYS A 103 4.98 3.83 -7.99
N LEU A 104 3.95 3.80 -8.83
CA LEU A 104 2.61 4.26 -8.45
C LEU A 104 2.02 3.38 -7.33
N LEU A 105 2.14 2.06 -7.47
CA LEU A 105 1.71 1.09 -6.46
C LEU A 105 2.51 1.23 -5.16
N GLY A 106 3.81 1.49 -5.25
CA GLY A 106 4.66 1.77 -4.09
C GLY A 106 4.18 2.99 -3.29
N ILE A 107 3.76 4.06 -3.97
CA ILE A 107 3.19 5.23 -3.31
C ILE A 107 1.81 4.90 -2.70
N ALA A 108 0.93 4.23 -3.45
CA ALA A 108 -0.39 3.83 -2.96
C ALA A 108 -0.31 2.92 -1.72
N ASN A 109 0.66 1.99 -1.70
CA ASN A 109 0.91 1.12 -0.56
C ASN A 109 1.36 1.91 0.67
N ARG A 110 2.24 2.91 0.51
CA ARG A 110 2.67 3.78 1.61
C ARG A 110 1.51 4.61 2.16
N VAL A 111 0.65 5.15 1.29
CA VAL A 111 -0.58 5.85 1.72
C VAL A 111 -1.50 4.92 2.51
N ARG A 112 -1.64 3.66 2.07
CA ARG A 112 -2.41 2.61 2.77
C ARG A 112 -1.88 2.28 4.15
N LEU A 113 -0.56 2.21 4.31
CA LEU A 113 0.07 1.98 5.62
C LEU A 113 -0.20 3.13 6.60
N LEU A 114 -0.44 4.35 6.12
CA LEU A 114 -0.78 5.52 6.93
C LEU A 114 -2.28 5.68 7.19
N GLY A 115 -3.11 4.69 6.81
CA GLY A 115 -4.55 4.67 7.07
C GLY A 115 -5.40 5.44 6.07
N SER A 116 -4.84 5.88 4.94
CA SER A 116 -5.57 6.48 3.80
C SER A 116 -5.55 5.54 2.60
N SER A 117 -6.27 5.80 1.52
CA SER A 117 -6.24 4.93 0.33
C SER A 117 -6.19 5.71 -0.97
N LEU A 118 -5.49 5.13 -1.96
CA LEU A 118 -5.59 5.50 -3.36
C LEU A 118 -6.26 4.32 -4.08
N THR A 119 -7.36 4.59 -4.77
CA THR A 119 -8.15 3.55 -5.45
C THR A 119 -7.45 3.10 -6.73
N ASP A 120 -7.70 1.86 -7.15
CA ASP A 120 -7.17 1.34 -8.41
C ASP A 120 -7.61 2.18 -9.61
N SER A 121 -8.85 2.71 -9.58
CA SER A 121 -9.35 3.68 -10.58
C SER A 121 -8.44 4.89 -10.69
N ARG A 122 -7.99 5.44 -9.55
CA ARG A 122 -7.11 6.61 -9.53
C ARG A 122 -5.74 6.28 -10.12
N ILE A 123 -5.24 5.07 -9.90
CA ILE A 123 -3.98 4.60 -10.49
C ILE A 123 -4.13 4.41 -12.00
N VAL A 124 -5.25 3.83 -12.45
CA VAL A 124 -5.59 3.67 -13.88
C VAL A 124 -5.65 5.02 -14.58
N GLU A 125 -6.42 5.97 -14.06
CA GLU A 125 -6.48 7.35 -14.57
C GLU A 125 -5.09 7.98 -14.64
N LYS A 126 -4.30 7.80 -13.59
CA LYS A 126 -2.95 8.36 -13.53
C LYS A 126 -2.07 7.83 -14.64
N ILE A 127 -2.11 6.53 -14.90
CA ILE A 127 -1.37 5.90 -15.99
C ILE A 127 -1.83 6.50 -17.32
N LEU A 128 -3.14 6.44 -17.62
CA LEU A 128 -3.68 6.90 -18.90
C LEU A 128 -3.29 8.34 -19.24
N VAL A 129 -3.28 9.25 -18.26
CA VAL A 129 -3.00 10.68 -18.48
C VAL A 129 -1.49 11.00 -18.54
N THR A 130 -0.62 10.10 -18.08
CA THR A 130 0.83 10.39 -17.96
C THR A 130 1.73 9.50 -18.79
N LEU A 131 1.14 8.54 -19.52
CA LEU A 131 1.88 7.74 -20.48
C LEU A 131 2.45 8.61 -21.61
N PRO A 132 3.65 8.30 -22.12
CA PRO A 132 4.22 9.04 -23.25
C PRO A 132 3.50 8.71 -24.55
N GLU A 133 3.64 9.59 -25.54
CA GLU A 133 3.01 9.53 -26.87
C GLU A 133 3.13 8.15 -27.56
N ARG A 134 4.21 7.41 -27.24
CA ARG A 134 4.40 6.05 -27.74
C ARG A 134 3.24 5.11 -27.38
N PHE A 135 2.40 5.39 -26.39
CA PHE A 135 1.26 4.54 -26.06
C PHE A 135 -0.09 5.06 -26.58
N GLU A 136 -0.15 6.20 -27.26
CA GLU A 136 -1.39 6.86 -27.71
C GLU A 136 -2.34 5.93 -28.43
N ALA A 137 -1.86 5.19 -29.44
CA ALA A 137 -2.71 4.25 -30.18
C ALA A 137 -3.39 3.19 -29.28
N THR A 138 -2.74 2.80 -28.19
CA THR A 138 -3.31 1.87 -27.21
C THR A 138 -4.36 2.56 -26.35
N ILE A 139 -4.10 3.80 -25.92
CA ILE A 139 -5.03 4.64 -25.17
C ILE A 139 -6.29 4.91 -26.00
N THR A 140 -6.15 5.36 -27.24
CA THR A 140 -7.27 5.55 -28.18
C THR A 140 -8.08 4.28 -28.40
N THR A 141 -7.41 3.12 -28.44
CA THR A 141 -8.12 1.83 -28.53
C THR A 141 -8.96 1.60 -27.28
N PHE A 142 -8.41 1.86 -26.08
CA PHE A 142 -9.13 1.74 -24.83
C PHE A 142 -10.33 2.68 -24.77
N GLU A 143 -10.16 3.96 -25.13
CA GLU A 143 -11.23 4.97 -25.15
C GLU A 143 -12.39 4.58 -26.07
N ASN A 144 -12.09 3.99 -27.22
CA ASN A 144 -13.10 3.63 -28.21
C ASN A 144 -13.79 2.28 -27.93
N THR A 145 -13.10 1.34 -27.26
CA THR A 145 -13.58 -0.05 -27.12
C THR A 145 -14.04 -0.40 -25.71
N LYS A 146 -13.62 0.36 -24.70
CA LYS A 146 -13.94 0.10 -23.30
C LYS A 146 -14.38 1.36 -22.60
N ASP A 147 -15.33 1.19 -21.70
CA ASP A 147 -15.66 2.23 -20.72
C ASP A 147 -14.46 2.41 -19.79
N LEU A 148 -13.82 3.58 -19.84
CA LEU A 148 -12.64 3.92 -19.04
C LEU A 148 -12.88 3.73 -17.52
N THR A 149 -14.15 3.84 -17.09
CA THR A 149 -14.53 3.66 -15.68
C THR A 149 -14.57 2.19 -15.25
N ARG A 150 -14.53 1.25 -16.19
CA ARG A 150 -14.65 -0.20 -15.95
C ARG A 150 -13.36 -0.97 -16.20
N ILE A 151 -12.30 -0.30 -16.69
CA ILE A 151 -11.02 -0.93 -16.95
C ILE A 151 -10.32 -1.25 -15.63
N THR A 152 -9.98 -2.52 -15.43
CA THR A 152 -9.19 -2.94 -14.27
C THR A 152 -7.72 -2.60 -14.47
N LEU A 153 -7.00 -2.33 -13.37
CA LEU A 153 -5.56 -2.05 -13.42
C LEU A 153 -4.78 -3.18 -14.11
N ALA A 154 -5.13 -4.44 -13.84
CA ALA A 154 -4.50 -5.59 -14.46
C ALA A 154 -4.70 -5.63 -15.99
N GLU A 155 -5.93 -5.39 -16.47
CA GLU A 155 -6.20 -5.34 -17.91
C GLU A 155 -5.40 -4.24 -18.62
N LEU A 156 -5.33 -3.05 -18.02
CA LEU A 156 -4.57 -1.94 -18.56
C LEU A 156 -3.08 -2.29 -18.65
N LEU A 157 -2.49 -2.78 -17.55
CA LEU A 157 -1.07 -3.11 -17.50
C LEU A 157 -0.70 -4.22 -18.49
N ASN A 158 -1.53 -5.27 -18.60
CA ASN A 158 -1.31 -6.37 -19.52
C ASN A 158 -1.30 -5.89 -20.98
N ALA A 159 -2.25 -5.03 -21.37
CA ALA A 159 -2.31 -4.49 -22.73
C ALA A 159 -1.12 -3.58 -23.07
N LEU A 160 -0.73 -2.71 -22.14
CA LEU A 160 0.40 -1.80 -22.30
C LEU A 160 1.74 -2.55 -22.38
N GLN A 161 1.94 -3.57 -21.52
CA GLN A 161 3.12 -4.43 -21.55
C GLN A 161 3.20 -5.24 -22.84
N ALA A 162 2.08 -5.82 -23.30
CA ALA A 162 2.04 -6.52 -24.59
C ALA A 162 2.44 -5.60 -25.75
N GLN A 163 1.99 -4.35 -25.74
CA GLN A 163 2.38 -3.36 -26.75
C GLN A 163 3.86 -2.97 -26.66
N GLU A 164 4.39 -2.79 -25.45
CA GLU A 164 5.81 -2.51 -25.21
C GLU A 164 6.69 -3.65 -25.74
N GLN A 165 6.34 -4.91 -25.44
CA GLN A 165 7.04 -6.10 -25.93
C GLN A 165 7.02 -6.22 -27.46
N ARG A 166 5.86 -6.00 -28.10
CA ARG A 166 5.76 -6.00 -29.58
C ARG A 166 6.65 -4.95 -30.23
N ARG A 167 6.82 -3.79 -29.59
CA ARG A 167 7.69 -2.71 -30.09
C ARG A 167 9.17 -3.04 -29.91
N ALA A 168 9.52 -3.71 -28.81
CA ALA A 168 10.89 -4.18 -28.59
C ALA A 168 11.31 -5.18 -29.67
N MET A 169 10.51 -6.22 -29.94
CA MET A 169 10.81 -7.23 -30.97
C MET A 169 11.00 -6.63 -32.37
N ARG A 170 10.19 -5.62 -32.75
CA ARG A 170 10.34 -4.96 -34.06
C ARG A 170 11.64 -4.17 -34.18
N ARG A 171 12.07 -3.51 -33.11
CA ARG A 171 13.35 -2.78 -33.10
C ARG A 171 14.55 -3.73 -33.14
N GLU A 172 14.46 -4.88 -32.48
CA GLU A 172 15.53 -5.90 -32.52
C GLU A 172 15.70 -6.47 -33.93
N GLY A 173 14.60 -6.77 -34.63
CA GLY A 173 14.65 -7.24 -36.02
C GLY A 173 15.20 -6.22 -37.04
N GLU A 174 15.03 -4.92 -36.79
CA GLU A 174 15.63 -3.86 -37.63
C GLU A 174 17.16 -3.78 -37.49
N ILE A 175 17.70 -4.12 -36.32
CA ILE A 175 19.16 -4.07 -36.06
C ILE A 175 19.87 -5.27 -36.70
N GLU A 176 19.24 -6.44 -36.75
CA GLU A 176 19.80 -7.65 -37.39
C GLU A 176 19.73 -7.60 -38.93
N GLY A 177 18.81 -6.83 -39.52
CA GLY A 177 18.70 -6.65 -40.97
C GLY A 177 19.77 -5.74 -41.60
N ALA A 178 20.53 -5.00 -40.79
CA ALA A 178 21.55 -4.05 -41.23
C ALA A 178 22.97 -4.66 -41.21
N LEU A 179 23.20 -5.77 -41.91
CA LEU A 179 24.54 -6.29 -42.15
C LEU A 179 25.22 -5.48 -43.28
N PRO A 180 26.35 -4.79 -43.05
CA PRO A 180 27.06 -4.11 -44.12
C PRO A 180 27.69 -5.14 -45.07
N ALA A 181 27.31 -5.09 -46.35
CA ALA A 181 27.93 -5.87 -47.41
C ALA A 181 29.41 -5.47 -47.52
N ARG A 182 30.32 -6.32 -47.01
CA ARG A 182 31.76 -6.13 -47.23
C ARG A 182 32.06 -6.48 -48.69
N HIS A 183 32.33 -5.45 -49.49
CA HIS A 183 32.92 -5.58 -50.82
C HIS A 183 34.38 -6.04 -50.63
N ASN A 184 34.68 -7.29 -50.98
CA ASN A 184 36.05 -7.77 -51.11
C ASN A 184 36.54 -7.42 -52.52
N ASP A 185 37.26 -6.31 -52.66
CA ASP A 185 38.05 -6.05 -53.87
C ASP A 185 39.33 -6.90 -53.81
N VAL A 186 39.28 -8.05 -54.49
CA VAL A 186 40.47 -8.85 -54.82
C VAL A 186 41.17 -8.19 -56.00
N GLY A 187 42.02 -7.21 -55.72
CA GLY A 187 42.96 -6.62 -56.68
C GLY A 187 44.30 -7.35 -56.67
N ASN A 188 44.35 -8.54 -57.28
CA ASN A 188 45.60 -9.23 -57.61
C ASN A 188 46.07 -8.80 -58.99
N PHE A 189 47.20 -8.09 -59.12
CA PHE A 189 48.07 -8.22 -60.29
C PHE A 189 49.55 -7.97 -59.92
N ARG A 190 50.33 -9.05 -60.03
CA ARG A 190 51.79 -9.07 -60.12
C ARG A 190 52.23 -8.70 -61.55
N LYS A 191 53.17 -7.77 -61.67
CA LYS A 191 54.48 -7.86 -62.36
C LYS A 191 54.94 -6.48 -62.81
#